data_AF-A0A6M0GF38-F1
#
_entry.id   AF-A0A6M0GF38-F1
#
_cell.length_a   1.000
_cell.length_b   1.000
_cell.length_c   1.000
_cell.angle_alpha   90.00
_cell.angle_beta   90.00
_cell.angle_gamma   90.00
#
_symmetry.space_group_name_H-M   'P 1'
#
loop_
_entity.id
_entity.type
_entity.pdbx_description
1 polymer ?
#
loop_
_entity_poly.entity_id
_entity_poly.type
_entity_poly.pdbx_seq_one_letter_code
_entity_poly.pdbx_strand_id
1 'polypeptide(L)' 'MGLKPFFESFFEACYTRARKKAAVETGLSLDLFPASSSFTLEETLNPDFLPKSC' A
#
# COMPACT_ATOMS: atom_id res chain seq x y z
N MET A 1 21.53 -12.26 5.42
CA MET A 1 20.96 -11.01 5.98
C MET A 1 19.80 -10.60 5.09
N GLY A 2 18.56 -10.84 5.52
CA GLY A 2 17.38 -10.50 4.72
C GLY A 2 16.95 -9.06 4.98
N LEU A 3 16.52 -8.34 3.94
CA LEU A 3 15.92 -6.99 4.07
C LEU A 3 14.52 -7.01 4.73
N LYS A 4 14.01 -8.18 5.15
CA LYS A 4 12.65 -8.36 5.69
C LYS A 4 12.28 -7.36 6.82
N PRO A 5 13.07 -7.17 7.89
CA PRO A 5 12.71 -6.20 8.94
C PRO A 5 12.79 -4.73 8.48
N PHE A 6 13.50 -4.43 7.39
CA PHE A 6 13.58 -3.07 6.85
C PHE A 6 12.28 -2.67 6.14
N PHE A 7 11.59 -3.61 5.50
CA PHE A 7 10.39 -3.33 4.73
C PHE A 7 9.17 -3.08 5.60
N GLU A 8 9.03 -3.73 6.76
CA GLU A 8 7.89 -3.48 7.67
C GLU A 8 7.85 -2.03 8.16
N SER A 9 9.02 -1.46 8.47
CA SER A 9 9.11 -0.07 8.93
C SER A 9 8.87 0.96 7.81
N PHE A 10 9.14 0.61 6.55
CA PHE A 10 8.96 1.49 5.40
C PHE A 10 7.61 1.33 4.69
N PHE A 11 6.90 0.22 4.91
CA PHE A 11 5.67 -0.10 4.21
C PHE A 11 4.59 0.98 4.40
N GLU A 12 4.35 1.41 5.64
CA GLU A 12 3.37 2.45 5.96
C GLU A 12 3.72 3.80 5.31
N ALA A 13 5.01 4.16 5.27
CA ALA A 13 5.47 5.38 4.62
C ALA A 13 5.27 5.32 3.09
N CYS A 14 5.57 4.17 2.49
CA CYS A 14 5.34 3.91 1.08
C CYS A 14 3.84 3.96 0.74
N TYR A 15 2.99 3.31 1.54
CA TYR A 15 1.55 3.31 1.37
C TYR A 15 0.96 4.72 1.49
N THR A 16 1.36 5.46 2.52
CA THR A 16 0.93 6.85 2.73
C THR A 16 1.25 7.73 1.52
N ARG A 17 2.43 7.56 0.91
CA ARG A 17 2.82 8.28 -0.30
C ARG A 17 2.01 7.82 -1.52
N ALA A 18 1.76 6.52 -1.65
CA ALA A 18 0.98 5.96 -2.74
C ALA A 18 -0.46 6.50 -2.75
N ARG A 19 -1.16 6.49 -1.61
CA ARG A 19 -2.53 7.04 -1.54
C ARG A 19 -2.61 8.53 -1.84
N LYS A 20 -1.59 9.32 -1.42
CA LYS A 20 -1.51 10.76 -1.75
C LYS A 20 -1.36 10.97 -3.26
N LYS A 21 -0.51 10.18 -3.92
CA LYS A 21 -0.38 10.23 -5.38
C LYS A 21 -1.67 9.82 -6.09
N ALA A 22 -2.28 8.72 -5.66
CA ALA A 22 -3.54 8.25 -6.22
C ALA A 22 -4.65 9.31 -6.11
N ALA A 23 -4.76 9.99 -4.96
CA ALA A 23 -5.70 11.10 -4.78
C ALA A 23 -5.43 12.25 -5.77
N VAL A 24 -4.17 12.65 -5.95
CA VAL A 24 -3.79 13.70 -6.92
C VAL A 24 -4.08 13.28 -8.36
N GLU A 25 -3.74 12.04 -8.75
CA GLU A 25 -3.89 11.54 -10.11
C GLU A 25 -5.36 11.30 -10.49
N THR A 26 -6.19 10.86 -9.54
CA THR A 26 -7.62 10.59 -9.76
C THR A 26 -8.51 11.81 -9.52
N GLY A 27 -8.00 12.84 -8.85
CA GLY A 27 -8.79 13.99 -8.40
C GLY A 27 -9.77 13.67 -7.26
N LEU A 28 -9.68 12.48 -6.67
CA LEU A 28 -10.52 12.07 -5.54
C LEU A 28 -9.97 12.60 -4.21
N SER A 29 -10.86 12.81 -3.23
CA SER A 29 -10.42 13.19 -1.89
C SER A 29 -9.54 12.11 -1.27
N LEU A 30 -8.50 12.52 -0.54
CA LEU A 30 -7.61 11.60 0.16
C LEU A 30 -8.38 10.71 1.15
N ASP A 31 -9.46 11.21 1.74
CA ASP A 31 -10.34 10.48 2.67
C ASP A 31 -11.05 9.29 2.05
N LEU A 32 -11.17 9.22 0.72
CA LEU A 32 -11.71 8.05 0.02
C LEU A 32 -10.71 6.87 -0.01
N PHE A 33 -9.43 7.14 0.24
CA PHE A 33 -8.41 6.11 0.34
C PHE A 33 -8.24 5.70 1.81
N PRO A 34 -8.05 4.41 2.11
CA PRO A 34 -7.85 3.93 3.48
C PRO A 34 -6.65 4.61 4.17
N ALA A 35 -6.73 4.76 5.49
CA ALA A 35 -5.65 5.34 6.29
C ALA A 35 -4.38 4.49 6.27
N SER A 36 -4.55 3.18 6.30
CA SER A 36 -3.54 2.13 6.29
C SER A 36 -3.84 1.12 5.18
N SER A 37 -2.84 0.37 4.74
CA SER A 37 -3.03 -0.64 3.70
C SER A 37 -4.03 -1.71 4.15
N SER A 38 -4.94 -2.10 3.26
CA SER A 38 -5.82 -3.26 3.46
C SER A 38 -5.12 -4.59 3.18
N PHE A 39 -3.92 -4.53 2.61
CA PHE A 39 -3.09 -5.68 2.27
C PHE A 39 -1.85 -5.72 3.15
N THR A 40 -1.43 -6.92 3.49
CA THR A 40 -0.16 -7.16 4.18
C THR A 40 1.03 -6.87 3.26
N LEU A 41 2.21 -6.72 3.86
CA LEU A 41 3.46 -6.53 3.11
C LEU A 41 3.74 -7.73 2.19
N GLU A 42 3.50 -8.96 2.64
CA GLU A 42 3.70 -10.16 1.81
C GLU A 42 2.76 -10.19 0.61
N GLU A 43 1.48 -9.84 0.79
CA GLU A 43 0.52 -9.74 -0.31
C GLU A 43 0.90 -8.62 -1.29
N THR A 44 1.37 -7.48 -0.79
CA THR A 44 1.76 -6.34 -1.64
C THR A 44 3.04 -6.60 -2.42
N LEU A 45 3.96 -7.41 -1.86
CA LEU A 45 5.21 -7.79 -2.52
C LEU A 45 5.06 -9.01 -3.44
N ASN A 46 3.93 -9.70 -3.39
CA ASN A 46 3.66 -10.86 -4.23
C ASN A 46 3.10 -10.39 -5.60
N PRO A 47 3.85 -10.53 -6.70
CA PRO A 47 3.42 -10.07 -8.02
C PRO A 47 2.22 -10.85 -8.58
N ASP A 48 2.00 -12.08 -8.09
CA ASP A 48 0.88 -12.94 -8.47
C ASP A 48 -0.32 -12.77 -7.51
N PHE A 49 -0.24 -11.85 -6.54
CA PHE A 49 -1.35 -11.60 -5.63
C PHE A 49 -2.49 -10.91 -6.37
N LEU A 50 -3.63 -11.58 -6.37
CA LEU A 50 -4.90 -11.02 -6.81
C LEU A 50 -5.84 -10.98 -5.61
N PRO A 51 -6.31 -9.80 -5.17
CA PRO A 51 -7.31 -9.73 -4.13
C PRO A 51 -8.53 -10.54 -4.59
N LYS A 52 -8.99 -11.47 -3.74
CA LYS A 52 -10.22 -12.22 -4.02
C LYS A 52 -11.33 -11.19 -4.24
N SER A 53 -11.92 -11.23 -5.42
CA SER A 53 -12.98 -10.33 -5.88
C SER A 53 -14.07 -10.17 -4.82
N CYS A 54 -14.39 -8.92 -4.47
CA CYS A 54 -15.62 -8.55 -3.75
C CYS A 54 -16.86 -8.96 -4.55
#